data_AF-A0A946G9J6-F1
#
_entry.id   AF-A0A946G9J6-F1
#
_cell.length_a   1.000
_cell.length_b   1.000
_cell.length_c   1.000
_cell.angle_alpha   90.00
_cell.angle_beta   90.00
_cell.angle_gamma   90.00
#
_symmetry.space_group_name_H-M   'P 1'
#
loop_
_entity.id
_entity.type
_entity.pdbx_description
1 polymer ?
#
loop_
_entity_poly.entity_id
_entity_poly.type
_entity_poly.pdbx_seq_one_letter_code
_entity_poly.pdbx_strand_id
1 'polypeptide(L)'
;MRQDENIGGEISKSEAWDRDPQTGIVDNLVDARVEAGDEMIDGKLRVHSLSGHERNKLYLNDGTPSNFSDQSGLSGLDDESDSRAFAVFDYDRDGWSDIVSVNAMNPLTRLFHNEMGDEGRSGNFIALSFKGGNRTATASDWSNRDGYGARVEVRKGDERIEREHRCGQGYGSQNSAVMIVGLGDWEEVDEVLVRWPSGRKSIVSRVKQGEWLTVDERGGEERKPYRRNVKSKQKSLLGKAVFPLGYQSKARLTVWKGMATWCPACARYRPYFEHLKAMTQGLGVEFRGFPLDETEGREALVAYQNNHNLPYDLQTDLSMLDRKKAEVFLERWIGAAELPYPTSVVTNQQGEILWAGAGAPTVSELRRFLATE
;
A
#
# COMPACT_ATOMS: atom_id res chain seq x y z
N MET A 1 22.25 -14.51 -3.77
CA MET A 1 22.83 -14.11 -2.48
C MET A 1 24.34 -14.32 -2.60
N ARG A 2 25.16 -13.26 -2.49
CA ARG A 2 26.62 -13.43 -2.40
C ARG A 2 26.96 -13.97 -1.01
N GLN A 3 27.96 -14.84 -0.91
CA GLN A 3 28.53 -15.32 0.35
C GLN A 3 29.97 -14.77 0.47
N ASP A 4 30.42 -14.55 1.71
CA ASP A 4 31.70 -13.91 2.09
C ASP A 4 32.93 -14.48 1.36
N GLU A 5 32.86 -15.73 0.92
CA GLU A 5 33.92 -16.45 0.22
C GLU A 5 34.30 -15.85 -1.15
N ASN A 6 33.46 -14.97 -1.72
CA ASN A 6 33.67 -14.37 -3.04
C ASN A 6 34.21 -12.93 -3.02
N ILE A 7 34.57 -12.40 -1.84
CA ILE A 7 35.22 -11.09 -1.72
C ILE A 7 36.74 -11.27 -1.87
N GLY A 8 37.34 -10.56 -2.84
CA GLY A 8 38.77 -10.65 -3.11
C GLY A 8 39.63 -10.30 -1.88
N GLY A 9 40.73 -11.03 -1.69
CA GLY A 9 41.57 -10.98 -0.48
C GLY A 9 42.21 -9.63 -0.12
N GLU A 10 42.18 -8.66 -1.04
CA GLU A 10 42.65 -7.29 -0.79
C GLU A 10 41.61 -6.46 0.00
N ILE A 11 40.32 -6.68 -0.25
CA ILE A 11 39.24 -5.96 0.45
C ILE A 11 39.05 -6.59 1.83
N SER A 12 39.17 -7.92 1.91
CA SER A 12 38.84 -8.66 3.12
C SER A 12 39.82 -8.49 4.29
N LYS A 13 40.91 -7.78 4.05
CA LYS A 13 41.98 -7.51 5.02
C LYS A 13 42.31 -6.03 5.12
N SER A 14 41.49 -5.16 4.53
CA SER A 14 41.74 -3.72 4.55
C SER A 14 41.25 -3.07 5.85
N GLU A 15 41.98 -2.08 6.36
CA GLU A 15 41.60 -1.34 7.58
C GLU A 15 40.26 -0.58 7.44
N ALA A 16 39.78 -0.38 6.21
CA ALA A 16 38.51 0.28 5.91
C ALA A 16 37.29 -0.62 6.15
N TRP A 17 37.47 -1.93 6.30
CA TRP A 17 36.36 -2.88 6.39
C TRP A 17 35.74 -2.97 7.79
N ASP A 18 36.41 -2.47 8.84
CA ASP A 18 36.21 -3.04 10.17
C ASP A 18 36.31 -2.05 11.35
N ARG A 19 35.41 -1.05 11.44
CA ARG A 19 35.30 -0.18 12.65
C ARG A 19 33.90 0.34 12.95
N ASP A 20 33.49 0.24 14.21
CA ASP A 20 32.42 1.07 14.81
C ASP A 20 32.86 2.55 14.84
N PRO A 21 32.13 3.48 14.17
CA PRO A 21 32.54 4.88 14.09
C PRO A 21 32.46 5.66 15.42
N GLN A 22 31.79 5.15 16.46
CA GLN A 22 31.71 5.81 17.77
C GLN A 22 32.76 5.31 18.77
N THR A 23 33.14 4.04 18.70
CA THR A 23 34.01 3.42 19.72
C THR A 23 35.38 2.98 19.19
N GLY A 24 35.52 2.79 17.87
CA GLY A 24 36.76 2.30 17.25
C GLY A 24 37.09 0.84 17.60
N ILE A 25 36.15 0.09 18.17
CA ILE A 25 36.30 -1.32 18.50
C ILE A 25 35.70 -2.18 17.38
N VAL A 26 36.31 -3.34 17.13
CA VAL A 26 35.89 -4.33 16.14
C VAL A 26 34.50 -4.88 16.54
N ASP A 27 33.49 -4.63 15.72
CA ASP A 27 32.15 -5.22 15.85
C ASP A 27 31.88 -6.02 14.58
N ASN A 28 31.48 -7.28 14.73
CA ASN A 28 31.31 -8.24 13.64
C ASN A 28 30.03 -7.99 12.81
N LEU A 29 29.49 -6.78 12.84
CA LEU A 29 28.32 -6.37 12.08
C LEU A 29 28.79 -5.74 10.77
N VAL A 30 28.81 -6.58 9.74
CA VAL A 30 28.97 -6.21 8.32
C VAL A 30 28.21 -4.91 8.04
N ASP A 31 28.94 -3.83 7.78
CA ASP A 31 28.34 -2.56 7.42
C ASP A 31 27.81 -2.64 5.98
N ALA A 32 26.56 -3.04 5.83
CA ALA A 32 25.85 -3.09 4.54
C ALA A 32 25.90 -1.75 3.77
N ARG A 33 26.27 -0.65 4.44
CA ARG A 33 26.49 0.69 3.86
C ARG A 33 27.68 0.75 2.90
N VAL A 34 28.75 -0.01 3.15
CA VAL A 34 29.94 -0.01 2.28
C VAL A 34 29.72 -0.84 1.01
N GLU A 35 28.97 -1.93 1.09
CA GLU A 35 28.62 -2.74 -0.09
C GLU A 35 27.54 -2.11 -0.98
N ALA A 36 26.65 -1.29 -0.40
CA ALA A 36 25.58 -0.64 -1.16
C ALA A 36 26.07 0.52 -2.04
N GLY A 37 27.30 1.02 -1.81
CA GLY A 37 27.87 2.14 -2.55
C GLY A 37 27.49 3.51 -1.99
N ASP A 38 27.26 3.60 -0.68
CA ASP A 38 26.95 4.86 -0.01
C ASP A 38 28.05 5.90 -0.28
N GLU A 39 27.66 7.07 -0.80
CA GLU A 39 28.60 8.11 -1.21
C GLU A 39 28.29 9.44 -0.52
N MET A 40 29.33 10.25 -0.30
CA MET A 40 29.17 11.62 0.19
C MET A 40 29.02 12.57 -1.01
N ILE A 41 27.85 13.17 -1.17
CA ILE A 41 27.59 14.21 -2.17
C ILE A 41 27.25 15.51 -1.43
N ASP A 42 28.00 16.58 -1.72
CA ASP A 42 27.81 17.92 -1.11
C ASP A 42 27.78 17.90 0.43
N GLY A 43 28.62 17.07 1.04
CA GLY A 43 28.70 16.94 2.50
C GLY A 43 27.53 16.18 3.14
N LYS A 44 26.68 15.52 2.34
CA LYS A 44 25.58 14.68 2.81
C LYS A 44 25.82 13.22 2.41
N LEU A 45 25.59 12.31 3.35
CA LEU A 45 25.62 10.87 3.10
C LEU A 45 24.42 10.49 2.23
N ARG A 46 24.70 9.93 1.06
CA ARG A 46 23.72 9.31 0.18
C ARG A 46 23.77 7.81 0.38
N VAL A 47 22.74 7.28 1.03
CA VAL A 47 22.60 5.83 1.22
C VAL A 47 21.97 5.23 -0.01
N HIS A 48 22.63 4.26 -0.61
CA HIS A 48 22.12 3.47 -1.70
C HIS A 48 21.37 2.25 -1.13
N SER A 49 20.19 1.98 -1.66
CA SER A 49 19.45 0.77 -1.29
C SER A 49 19.81 -0.35 -2.26
N LEU A 50 20.27 -1.48 -1.72
CA LEU A 50 20.30 -2.74 -2.46
C LEU A 50 18.87 -3.07 -2.89
N SER A 51 18.63 -3.09 -4.20
CA SER A 51 17.31 -3.32 -4.82
C SER A 51 16.24 -2.24 -4.52
N GLY A 52 16.62 -0.99 -4.21
CA GLY A 52 15.67 0.07 -3.82
C GLY A 52 14.65 0.53 -4.85
N HIS A 53 14.73 0.02 -6.09
CA HIS A 53 13.74 0.23 -7.15
C HIS A 53 13.27 -1.10 -7.78
N GLU A 54 13.56 -2.23 -7.13
CA GLU A 54 13.04 -3.51 -7.56
C GLU A 54 11.55 -3.56 -7.28
N ARG A 55 10.76 -3.84 -8.33
CA ARG A 55 9.31 -3.88 -8.20
C ARG A 55 8.88 -5.02 -7.29
N ASN A 56 8.01 -4.70 -6.35
CA ASN A 56 7.31 -5.70 -5.55
C ASN A 56 6.62 -6.75 -6.42
N LYS A 57 6.56 -7.99 -5.93
CA LYS A 57 6.00 -9.12 -6.67
C LYS A 57 4.80 -9.75 -5.97
N LEU A 58 3.70 -9.90 -6.71
CA LEU A 58 2.55 -10.70 -6.32
C LEU A 58 2.39 -11.87 -7.30
N TYR A 59 2.49 -13.08 -6.77
CA TYR A 59 2.22 -14.31 -7.51
C TYR A 59 0.91 -14.92 -7.04
N LEU A 60 -0.07 -15.06 -7.93
CA LEU A 60 -1.34 -15.71 -7.62
C LEU A 60 -1.35 -17.13 -8.14
N ASN A 61 -1.77 -18.07 -7.29
CA ASN A 61 -2.06 -19.42 -7.71
C ASN A 61 -3.21 -19.40 -8.71
N ASP A 62 -3.06 -20.10 -9.84
CA ASP A 62 -4.04 -20.11 -10.93
C ASP A 62 -5.17 -21.14 -10.73
N GLY A 63 -5.28 -21.71 -9.54
CA GLY A 63 -6.20 -22.81 -9.22
C GLY A 63 -5.59 -24.20 -9.42
N THR A 64 -4.33 -24.30 -9.87
CA THR A 64 -3.62 -25.57 -10.00
C THR A 64 -2.63 -25.81 -8.84
N PRO A 65 -2.22 -27.06 -8.57
CA PRO A 65 -1.36 -27.36 -7.42
C PRO A 65 0.03 -26.71 -7.43
N SER A 66 0.56 -26.33 -8.60
CA SER A 66 1.96 -25.94 -8.75
C SER A 66 2.19 -24.64 -9.52
N ASN A 67 1.17 -24.06 -10.16
CA ASN A 67 1.39 -22.90 -11.02
C ASN A 67 0.97 -21.61 -10.32
N PHE A 68 1.77 -20.59 -10.58
CA PHE A 68 1.54 -19.24 -10.11
C PHE A 68 1.79 -18.28 -11.27
N SER A 69 0.94 -17.27 -11.39
CA SER A 69 1.06 -16.19 -12.37
C SER A 69 1.56 -14.92 -11.68
N ASP A 70 2.50 -14.21 -12.31
CA ASP A 70 2.90 -12.87 -11.88
C ASP A 70 1.76 -11.90 -12.19
N GLN A 71 1.11 -11.41 -11.14
CA GLN A 71 -0.02 -10.47 -11.21
C GLN A 71 0.36 -9.08 -10.71
N SER A 72 1.64 -8.82 -10.47
CA SER A 72 2.13 -7.61 -9.79
C SER A 72 1.68 -6.33 -10.47
N GLY A 73 1.83 -6.25 -11.79
CA GLY A 73 1.48 -5.05 -12.56
C GLY A 73 -0.03 -4.86 -12.75
N LEU A 74 -0.80 -5.95 -12.78
CA LEU A 74 -2.26 -5.89 -12.91
C LEU A 74 -2.93 -5.54 -11.58
N SER A 75 -2.39 -6.02 -10.46
CA SER A 75 -2.89 -5.68 -9.12
C SER A 75 -2.44 -4.29 -8.65
N GLY A 76 -1.49 -3.66 -9.33
CA GLY A 76 -0.87 -2.41 -8.90
C GLY A 76 0.08 -2.55 -7.71
N LEU A 77 0.38 -3.79 -7.29
CA LEU A 77 1.36 -4.07 -6.23
C LEU A 77 2.80 -4.03 -6.73
N ASP A 78 3.06 -3.82 -8.02
CA ASP A 78 4.41 -3.68 -8.59
C ASP A 78 5.08 -2.33 -8.25
N ASP A 79 4.90 -1.88 -7.01
CA ASP A 79 5.51 -0.66 -6.48
C ASP A 79 7.03 -0.73 -6.58
N GLU A 80 7.59 0.30 -7.21
CA GLU A 80 9.04 0.50 -7.39
C GLU A 80 9.67 1.30 -6.24
N SER A 81 8.90 1.58 -5.17
CA SER A 81 9.43 2.18 -3.95
C SER A 81 10.31 1.18 -3.18
N ASP A 82 11.21 1.68 -2.35
CA ASP A 82 12.12 0.87 -1.53
C ASP A 82 11.39 0.19 -0.35
N SER A 83 10.52 -0.79 -0.64
CA SER A 83 9.71 -1.54 0.32
C SER A 83 10.56 -2.40 1.25
N ARG A 84 10.28 -2.32 2.56
CA ARG A 84 11.02 -3.05 3.61
C ARG A 84 10.16 -3.99 4.43
N ALA A 85 8.90 -3.65 4.62
CA ALA A 85 7.98 -4.42 5.45
C ALA A 85 6.58 -4.32 4.85
N PHE A 86 5.78 -5.37 5.02
CA PHE A 86 4.37 -5.35 4.66
C PHE A 86 3.53 -6.15 5.65
N ALA A 87 2.25 -5.85 5.72
CA ALA A 87 1.28 -6.63 6.48
C ALA A 87 -0.01 -6.80 5.68
N VAL A 88 -0.60 -7.99 5.77
CA VAL A 88 -1.89 -8.35 5.20
C VAL A 88 -2.96 -8.29 6.29
N PHE A 89 -4.06 -7.59 6.01
CA PHE A 89 -5.18 -7.37 6.91
C PHE A 89 -6.39 -6.91 6.10
N ASP A 90 -7.57 -6.93 6.71
CA ASP A 90 -8.80 -6.41 6.10
C ASP A 90 -9.27 -5.26 6.99
N TYR A 91 -8.97 -4.03 6.57
CA TYR A 91 -9.01 -2.86 7.45
C TYR A 91 -10.43 -2.28 7.58
N ASP A 92 -11.21 -2.36 6.52
CA ASP A 92 -12.58 -1.86 6.46
C ASP A 92 -13.62 -2.95 6.77
N ARG A 93 -13.19 -4.22 6.82
CA ARG A 93 -13.98 -5.42 7.11
C ARG A 93 -14.96 -5.71 6.00
N ASP A 94 -14.51 -5.68 4.76
CA ASP A 94 -15.29 -6.03 3.59
C ASP A 94 -15.07 -7.49 3.12
N GLY A 95 -14.24 -8.26 3.83
CA GLY A 95 -13.94 -9.66 3.53
C GLY A 95 -12.82 -9.86 2.50
N TRP A 96 -12.27 -8.79 1.94
CA TRP A 96 -11.15 -8.82 1.01
C TRP A 96 -9.88 -8.40 1.74
N SER A 97 -8.80 -9.17 1.57
CA SER A 97 -7.54 -8.82 2.22
C SER A 97 -6.84 -7.68 1.50
N ASP A 98 -6.53 -6.64 2.24
CA ASP A 98 -5.71 -5.48 1.88
C ASP A 98 -4.25 -5.69 2.29
N ILE A 99 -3.38 -4.82 1.77
CA ILE A 99 -1.95 -4.83 2.07
C ILE A 99 -1.50 -3.43 2.47
N VAL A 100 -0.79 -3.32 3.58
CA VAL A 100 -0.01 -2.11 3.91
C VAL A 100 1.46 -2.42 3.71
N SER A 101 2.19 -1.51 3.07
CA SER A 101 3.64 -1.57 2.90
C SER A 101 4.30 -0.34 3.55
N VAL A 102 5.47 -0.55 4.13
CA VAL A 102 6.35 0.52 4.63
C VAL A 102 7.64 0.52 3.80
N ASN A 103 7.98 1.69 3.29
CA ASN A 103 9.13 1.95 2.45
C ASN A 103 10.21 2.69 3.26
N ALA A 104 11.49 2.45 2.94
CA ALA A 104 12.60 3.20 3.53
C ALA A 104 12.65 4.66 3.05
N MET A 105 12.06 4.93 1.87
CA MET A 105 11.99 6.25 1.26
C MET A 105 10.55 6.65 0.98
N ASN A 106 10.34 7.86 0.47
CA ASN A 106 9.00 8.34 0.17
C ASN A 106 8.38 7.61 -1.04
N PRO A 107 7.06 7.35 -1.01
CA PRO A 107 6.17 7.54 0.13
C PRO A 107 6.42 6.48 1.22
N LEU A 108 6.52 6.90 2.48
CA LEU A 108 6.92 6.02 3.59
C LEU A 108 5.95 4.87 3.86
N THR A 109 4.65 5.11 3.64
CA THR A 109 3.60 4.10 3.85
C THR A 109 2.69 4.10 2.65
N ARG A 110 2.32 2.91 2.18
CA ARG A 110 1.28 2.71 1.18
C ARG A 110 0.25 1.72 1.67
N LEU A 111 -1.03 2.02 1.42
CA LEU A 111 -2.14 1.11 1.61
C LEU A 111 -2.65 0.70 0.23
N PHE A 112 -2.69 -0.60 -0.03
CA PHE A 112 -3.28 -1.20 -1.21
C PHE A 112 -4.61 -1.80 -0.78
N HIS A 113 -5.69 -1.12 -1.16
CA HIS A 113 -7.05 -1.55 -0.86
C HIS A 113 -7.56 -2.50 -1.95
N ASN A 114 -8.20 -3.59 -1.55
CA ASN A 114 -8.66 -4.63 -2.44
C ASN A 114 -10.12 -4.41 -2.86
N GLU A 115 -10.34 -3.94 -4.09
CA GLU A 115 -11.66 -3.55 -4.59
C GLU A 115 -12.38 -4.66 -5.40
N MET A 116 -12.03 -5.94 -5.21
CA MET A 116 -12.61 -7.04 -6.01
C MET A 116 -14.15 -7.08 -5.98
N GLY A 117 -14.76 -6.70 -4.86
CA GLY A 117 -16.22 -6.63 -4.74
C GLY A 117 -16.87 -5.59 -5.67
N ASP A 118 -16.21 -4.46 -5.88
CA ASP A 118 -16.70 -3.38 -6.76
C ASP A 118 -16.56 -3.75 -8.24
N GLU A 119 -15.62 -4.65 -8.58
CA GLU A 119 -15.48 -5.24 -9.92
C GLU A 119 -16.48 -6.40 -10.18
N GLY A 120 -17.44 -6.62 -9.27
CA GLY A 120 -18.44 -7.67 -9.42
C GLY A 120 -17.92 -9.08 -9.15
N ARG A 121 -16.71 -9.23 -8.58
CA ARG A 121 -16.23 -10.53 -8.12
C ARG A 121 -16.94 -10.90 -6.82
N SER A 122 -17.35 -12.16 -6.74
CA SER A 122 -17.97 -12.76 -5.56
C SER A 122 -17.04 -13.78 -4.92
N GLY A 123 -17.19 -13.96 -3.62
CA GLY A 123 -16.47 -14.96 -2.86
C GLY A 123 -16.96 -14.96 -1.41
N ASN A 124 -17.37 -16.12 -0.94
CA ASN A 124 -17.71 -16.33 0.45
C ASN A 124 -16.42 -16.45 1.27
N PHE A 125 -16.49 -16.09 2.55
CA PHE A 125 -15.36 -16.22 3.47
C PHE A 125 -15.86 -16.45 4.90
N ILE A 126 -14.98 -16.88 5.79
CA ILE A 126 -15.16 -16.78 7.25
C ILE A 126 -13.93 -16.14 7.88
N ALA A 127 -14.12 -15.46 9.00
CA ALA A 127 -13.05 -14.87 9.78
C ALA A 127 -12.86 -15.63 11.09
N LEU A 128 -11.62 -15.97 11.43
CA LEU A 128 -11.28 -16.77 12.61
C LEU A 128 -10.39 -15.99 13.57
N SER A 129 -10.65 -16.13 14.86
CA SER A 129 -9.78 -15.65 15.94
C SER A 129 -9.64 -16.71 17.03
N PHE A 130 -8.50 -16.67 17.71
CA PHE A 130 -8.11 -17.72 18.64
C PHE A 130 -7.84 -17.15 20.02
N LYS A 131 -8.32 -17.86 21.04
CA LYS A 131 -7.97 -17.62 22.45
C LYS A 131 -7.35 -18.92 22.95
N GLY A 132 -6.03 -19.02 22.94
CA GLY A 132 -5.35 -20.16 23.57
C GLY A 132 -5.58 -20.15 25.08
N GLY A 133 -5.29 -21.22 25.79
CA GLY A 133 -5.75 -21.44 27.16
C GLY A 133 -4.81 -20.93 28.24
N ASN A 134 -3.56 -20.55 27.93
CA ASN A 134 -2.66 -20.02 28.94
C ASN A 134 -3.07 -18.61 29.37
N ARG A 135 -3.19 -18.36 30.68
CA ARG A 135 -3.55 -17.06 31.28
C ARG A 135 -2.50 -16.54 32.25
N THR A 136 -1.34 -17.20 32.32
CA THR A 136 -0.23 -16.82 33.19
C THR A 136 1.00 -16.45 32.34
N ALA A 137 2.00 -15.84 32.98
CA ALA A 137 3.28 -15.51 32.35
C ALA A 137 4.25 -16.72 32.25
N THR A 138 3.86 -17.86 32.80
CA THR A 138 4.66 -19.09 32.84
C THR A 138 4.09 -20.15 31.91
N ALA A 139 4.91 -21.14 31.54
CA ALA A 139 4.44 -22.28 30.77
C ALA A 139 3.34 -23.06 31.54
N SER A 140 2.39 -23.62 30.79
CA SER A 140 1.33 -24.49 31.30
C SER A 140 1.05 -25.60 30.29
N ASP A 141 0.10 -26.49 30.59
CA ASP A 141 -0.41 -27.51 29.66
C ASP A 141 -1.34 -26.94 28.57
N TRP A 142 -1.56 -25.62 28.58
CA TRP A 142 -2.34 -24.91 27.57
C TRP A 142 -1.46 -24.19 26.56
N SER A 143 -2.02 -23.94 25.37
CA SER A 143 -1.35 -23.16 24.33
C SER A 143 -1.21 -21.69 24.76
N ASN A 144 -0.27 -20.97 24.14
CA ASN A 144 -0.07 -19.54 24.41
C ASN A 144 -1.38 -18.74 24.27
N ARG A 145 -1.54 -17.66 25.03
CA ARG A 145 -2.78 -16.88 25.13
C ARG A 145 -3.40 -16.52 23.78
N ASP A 146 -2.56 -16.17 22.81
CA ASP A 146 -2.99 -15.65 21.50
C ASP A 146 -3.23 -16.79 20.50
N GLY A 147 -2.96 -18.05 20.88
CA GLY A 147 -3.28 -19.24 20.08
C GLY A 147 -2.34 -19.50 18.91
N TYR A 148 -1.20 -18.82 18.82
CA TYR A 148 -0.24 -19.00 17.72
C TYR A 148 0.28 -20.45 17.66
N GLY A 149 0.42 -20.97 16.44
CA GLY A 149 0.73 -22.37 16.14
C GLY A 149 -0.52 -23.27 16.00
N ALA A 150 -1.73 -22.75 16.26
CA ALA A 150 -2.96 -23.51 16.01
C ALA A 150 -3.12 -23.82 14.52
N ARG A 151 -3.45 -25.07 14.21
CA ARG A 151 -3.75 -25.53 12.84
C ARG A 151 -5.25 -25.65 12.68
N VAL A 152 -5.76 -25.07 11.61
CA VAL A 152 -7.19 -25.00 11.31
C VAL A 152 -7.49 -25.81 10.07
N GLU A 153 -8.53 -26.61 10.14
CA GLU A 153 -9.10 -27.32 9.02
C GLU A 153 -10.56 -26.89 8.87
N VAL A 154 -10.90 -26.28 7.73
CA VAL A 154 -12.26 -25.87 7.36
C VAL A 154 -12.78 -26.87 6.35
N ARG A 155 -13.87 -27.57 6.66
CA ARG A 155 -14.37 -28.71 5.88
C ARG A 155 -15.75 -28.46 5.28
N LYS A 156 -15.94 -28.94 4.05
CA LYS A 156 -17.25 -29.03 3.36
C LYS A 156 -17.31 -30.32 2.55
N GLY A 157 -18.15 -31.27 2.96
CA GLY A 157 -18.16 -32.60 2.37
C GLY A 157 -16.76 -33.26 2.41
N ASP A 158 -16.26 -33.66 1.25
CA ASP A 158 -14.92 -34.26 1.11
C ASP A 158 -13.80 -33.22 0.91
N GLU A 159 -14.14 -31.94 0.74
CA GLU A 159 -13.20 -30.85 0.54
C GLU A 159 -12.75 -30.23 1.87
N ARG A 160 -11.49 -29.79 1.92
CA ARG A 160 -10.93 -29.11 3.09
C ARG A 160 -9.95 -28.01 2.74
N ILE A 161 -9.94 -26.96 3.55
CA ILE A 161 -8.99 -25.86 3.50
C ILE A 161 -8.18 -25.88 4.80
N GLU A 162 -6.85 -25.99 4.69
CA GLU A 162 -5.95 -25.99 5.83
C GLU A 162 -5.22 -24.65 5.96
N ARG A 163 -5.10 -24.16 7.19
CA ARG A 163 -4.35 -22.93 7.55
C ARG A 163 -3.63 -23.12 8.89
N GLU A 164 -2.62 -22.30 9.12
CA GLU A 164 -1.91 -22.22 10.39
C GLU A 164 -1.95 -20.79 10.91
N HIS A 165 -2.31 -20.61 12.18
CA HIS A 165 -2.29 -19.30 12.83
C HIS A 165 -0.87 -18.96 13.25
N ARG A 166 -0.22 -18.04 12.55
CA ARG A 166 1.22 -17.75 12.69
C ARG A 166 1.46 -16.34 13.24
N CYS A 167 2.58 -16.19 13.95
CA CYS A 167 3.19 -14.91 14.27
C CYS A 167 4.62 -14.84 13.69
N GLY A 168 5.23 -13.65 13.71
CA GLY A 168 6.57 -13.39 13.18
C GLY A 168 6.62 -13.50 11.65
N GLN A 169 5.58 -13.03 10.97
CA GLN A 169 5.50 -13.05 9.50
C GLN A 169 5.87 -11.70 8.90
N GLY A 170 6.66 -11.71 7.84
CA GLY A 170 7.19 -10.49 7.21
C GLY A 170 8.48 -10.01 7.90
N TYR A 171 9.23 -9.15 7.22
CA TYR A 171 10.43 -8.53 7.81
C TYR A 171 10.00 -7.36 8.70
N GLY A 172 10.25 -7.47 10.01
CA GLY A 172 9.91 -6.41 11.00
C GLY A 172 8.41 -6.08 11.10
N SER A 173 7.53 -6.98 10.68
CA SER A 173 6.08 -6.75 10.55
C SER A 173 5.28 -7.97 11.05
N GLN A 174 3.94 -7.87 11.02
CA GLN A 174 3.03 -8.92 11.43
C GLN A 174 1.69 -8.77 10.71
N ASN A 175 1.22 -9.83 10.05
CA ASN A 175 -0.13 -9.90 9.48
C ASN A 175 -1.20 -9.90 10.58
N SER A 176 -2.43 -9.57 10.21
CA SER A 176 -3.58 -9.60 11.13
C SER A 176 -3.69 -10.92 11.90
N ALA A 177 -3.99 -10.84 13.19
CA ALA A 177 -4.33 -12.01 14.01
C ALA A 177 -5.71 -12.60 13.65
N VAL A 178 -6.53 -11.86 12.90
CA VAL A 178 -7.78 -12.37 12.35
C VAL A 178 -7.49 -13.08 11.03
N MET A 179 -7.72 -14.38 11.00
CA MET A 179 -7.48 -15.21 9.83
C MET A 179 -8.73 -15.18 8.93
N ILE A 180 -8.59 -14.66 7.71
CA ILE A 180 -9.62 -14.78 6.67
C ILE A 180 -9.41 -16.09 5.91
N VAL A 181 -10.47 -16.89 5.79
CA VAL A 181 -10.49 -18.11 4.98
C VAL A 181 -11.53 -17.91 3.88
N GLY A 182 -11.06 -17.77 2.63
CA GLY A 182 -11.93 -17.76 1.46
C GLY A 182 -12.56 -19.13 1.24
N LEU A 183 -13.86 -19.14 0.98
CA LEU A 183 -14.71 -20.34 0.84
C LEU A 183 -15.19 -20.56 -0.60
N GLY A 184 -14.85 -19.66 -1.53
CA GLY A 184 -15.39 -19.70 -2.90
C GLY A 184 -16.91 -19.56 -2.85
N ASP A 185 -17.62 -20.58 -3.31
CA ASP A 185 -19.09 -20.58 -3.39
C ASP A 185 -19.77 -21.22 -2.15
N TRP A 186 -19.02 -21.70 -1.15
CA TRP A 186 -19.65 -22.34 0.01
C TRP A 186 -20.35 -21.29 0.91
N GLU A 187 -21.66 -21.41 1.05
CA GLU A 187 -22.45 -20.54 1.94
C GLU A 187 -22.33 -20.90 3.43
N GLU A 188 -21.98 -22.15 3.70
CA GLU A 188 -21.81 -22.69 5.05
C GLU A 188 -20.79 -23.83 5.02
N VAL A 189 -19.86 -23.84 5.98
CA VAL A 189 -18.91 -24.94 6.18
C VAL A 189 -19.45 -25.90 7.23
N ASP A 190 -19.23 -27.20 7.02
CA ASP A 190 -19.79 -28.23 7.88
C ASP A 190 -19.06 -28.25 9.24
N GLU A 191 -17.73 -28.06 9.21
CA GLU A 191 -16.87 -28.12 10.38
C GLU A 191 -15.65 -27.18 10.28
N VAL A 192 -15.34 -26.48 11.37
CA VAL A 192 -14.04 -25.85 11.63
C VAL A 192 -13.38 -26.62 12.78
N LEU A 193 -12.32 -27.36 12.47
CA LEU A 193 -11.51 -28.08 13.44
C LEU A 193 -10.23 -27.28 13.74
N VAL A 194 -10.04 -26.91 15.00
CA VAL A 194 -8.82 -26.27 15.51
C VAL A 194 -8.01 -27.27 16.30
N ARG A 195 -6.79 -27.55 15.86
CA ARG A 195 -5.78 -28.34 16.59
C ARG A 195 -4.80 -27.39 17.24
N TRP A 196 -4.79 -27.38 18.56
CA TRP A 196 -3.99 -26.47 19.35
C TRP A 196 -2.57 -27.00 19.57
N PRO A 197 -1.56 -26.13 19.77
CA PRO A 197 -0.20 -26.54 20.14
C PRO A 197 -0.12 -27.46 21.37
N SER A 198 -1.05 -27.33 22.31
CA SER A 198 -1.18 -28.23 23.47
C SER A 198 -1.57 -29.68 23.12
N GLY A 199 -1.98 -29.94 21.87
CA GLY A 199 -2.55 -31.21 21.42
C GLY A 199 -4.07 -31.32 21.58
N ARG A 200 -4.71 -30.34 22.26
CA ARG A 200 -6.17 -30.26 22.39
C ARG A 200 -6.83 -29.96 21.04
N LYS A 201 -8.13 -30.22 20.95
CA LYS A 201 -8.94 -29.94 19.76
C LYS A 201 -10.22 -29.20 20.12
N SER A 202 -10.59 -28.22 19.31
CA SER A 202 -11.90 -27.58 19.33
C SER A 202 -12.59 -27.82 17.99
N ILE A 203 -13.87 -28.12 18.02
CA ILE A 203 -14.68 -28.40 16.83
C ILE A 203 -15.88 -27.48 16.87
N VAL A 204 -16.11 -26.75 15.77
CA VAL A 204 -17.24 -25.86 15.59
C VAL A 204 -17.98 -26.25 14.31
N SER A 205 -19.25 -26.62 14.41
CA SER A 205 -20.04 -27.06 13.25
C SER A 205 -20.87 -25.92 12.65
N ARG A 206 -21.23 -26.06 11.37
CA ARG A 206 -22.17 -25.17 10.65
C ARG A 206 -21.81 -23.69 10.79
N VAL A 207 -20.64 -23.30 10.28
CA VAL A 207 -20.20 -21.89 10.29
C VAL A 207 -20.60 -21.25 8.97
N LYS A 208 -21.42 -20.22 9.04
CA LYS A 208 -21.94 -19.55 7.83
C LYS A 208 -20.93 -18.58 7.27
N GLN A 209 -20.96 -18.36 5.97
CA GLN A 209 -20.17 -17.31 5.34
C GLN A 209 -20.46 -15.95 6.00
N GLY A 210 -19.43 -15.11 6.09
CA GLY A 210 -19.49 -13.79 6.72
C GLY A 210 -19.46 -13.80 8.25
N GLU A 211 -19.39 -14.98 8.89
CA GLU A 211 -19.20 -15.08 10.34
C GLU A 211 -17.76 -14.80 10.74
N TRP A 212 -17.62 -14.05 11.84
CA TRP A 212 -16.42 -13.96 12.64
C TRP A 212 -16.55 -14.89 13.83
N LEU A 213 -15.86 -16.03 13.74
CA LEU A 213 -15.79 -17.07 14.77
C LEU A 213 -14.55 -16.87 15.64
N THR A 214 -14.76 -16.72 16.94
CA THR A 214 -13.68 -16.78 17.94
C THR A 214 -13.74 -18.11 18.68
N VAL A 215 -12.66 -18.90 18.63
CA VAL A 215 -12.56 -20.21 19.28
C VAL A 215 -11.70 -20.11 20.52
N ASP A 216 -12.20 -20.54 21.68
CA ASP A 216 -11.44 -20.61 22.93
C ASP A 216 -10.98 -22.06 23.19
N GLU A 217 -9.68 -22.23 23.43
CA GLU A 217 -9.08 -23.54 23.73
C GLU A 217 -9.66 -24.14 25.03
N ARG A 218 -10.03 -23.29 26.00
CA ARG A 218 -10.66 -23.73 27.27
C ARG A 218 -12.11 -24.18 27.10
N GLY A 219 -12.66 -24.03 25.91
CA GLY A 219 -14.06 -24.33 25.59
C GLY A 219 -14.88 -23.07 25.38
N GLY A 220 -15.82 -23.17 24.45
CA GLY A 220 -16.68 -22.08 24.03
C GLY A 220 -16.28 -21.48 22.69
N GLU A 221 -17.27 -20.85 22.06
CA GLU A 221 -17.14 -20.13 20.81
C GLU A 221 -17.98 -18.85 20.88
N GLU A 222 -17.53 -17.81 20.18
CA GLU A 222 -18.28 -16.58 19.98
C GLU A 222 -18.44 -16.35 18.48
N ARG A 223 -19.65 -16.06 18.02
CA ARG A 223 -19.96 -15.76 16.62
C ARG A 223 -20.57 -14.38 16.52
N LYS A 224 -20.10 -13.60 15.55
CA LYS A 224 -20.67 -12.31 15.19
C LYS A 224 -20.51 -12.06 13.70
N PRO A 225 -21.31 -11.17 13.09
CA PRO A 225 -21.05 -10.75 11.71
C PRO A 225 -19.66 -10.12 11.59
N TYR A 226 -18.88 -10.54 10.59
CA TYR A 226 -17.59 -9.93 10.31
C TYR A 226 -17.74 -8.58 9.62
N ARG A 227 -18.53 -8.57 8.53
CA ARG A 227 -18.70 -7.41 7.67
C ARG A 227 -19.25 -6.24 8.48
N ARG A 228 -18.54 -5.11 8.43
CA ARG A 228 -19.13 -3.85 8.86
C ARG A 228 -19.85 -3.26 7.65
N ASN A 229 -21.13 -2.91 7.81
CA ASN A 229 -21.80 -2.05 6.85
C ASN A 229 -21.24 -0.62 6.94
N VAL A 230 -19.96 -0.42 6.61
CA VAL A 230 -19.39 0.90 6.35
C VAL A 230 -19.69 1.21 4.90
N LYS A 231 -20.95 1.51 4.59
CA LYS A 231 -21.19 2.28 3.37
C LYS A 231 -20.45 3.60 3.58
N SER A 232 -19.42 3.88 2.78
CA SER A 232 -18.81 5.20 2.71
C SER A 232 -19.97 6.22 2.65
N LYS A 233 -20.09 7.04 3.69
CA LYS A 233 -21.23 7.97 3.83
C LYS A 233 -21.24 9.02 2.72
N GLN A 234 -20.13 9.20 2.02
CA GLN A 234 -20.08 9.96 0.79
C GLN A 234 -20.19 8.99 -0.38
N LYS A 235 -21.34 8.98 -1.06
CA LYS A 235 -21.30 8.73 -2.50
C LYS A 235 -20.24 9.68 -3.05
N SER A 236 -19.17 9.13 -3.61
CA SER A 236 -18.11 9.94 -4.16
C SER A 236 -18.76 11.00 -5.09
N LEU A 237 -18.37 12.26 -4.95
CA LEU A 237 -18.76 13.31 -5.91
C LEU A 237 -18.02 13.13 -7.25
N LEU A 238 -17.31 12.00 -7.41
CA LEU A 238 -16.54 11.67 -8.60
C LEU A 238 -17.51 11.54 -9.78
N GLY A 239 -17.17 12.19 -10.89
CA GLY A 239 -18.01 12.31 -12.08
C GLY A 239 -19.25 13.19 -11.92
N LYS A 240 -19.38 13.97 -10.83
CA LYS A 240 -20.52 14.89 -10.62
C LYS A 240 -20.14 16.32 -10.30
N ALA A 241 -18.92 16.55 -9.82
CA ALA A 241 -18.40 17.88 -9.54
C ALA A 241 -17.35 18.27 -10.56
N VAL A 242 -17.40 19.52 -11.03
CA VAL A 242 -16.43 20.08 -11.98
C VAL A 242 -15.32 20.78 -11.21
N PHE A 243 -14.07 20.60 -11.63
CA PHE A 243 -12.94 21.30 -11.04
C PHE A 243 -13.01 22.80 -11.33
N PRO A 244 -12.93 23.69 -10.33
CA PRO A 244 -13.28 25.12 -10.46
C PRO A 244 -12.36 25.94 -11.38
N LEU A 245 -11.25 25.39 -11.87
CA LEU A 245 -10.39 26.05 -12.85
C LEU A 245 -11.01 26.10 -14.26
N GLY A 246 -12.10 25.36 -14.51
CA GLY A 246 -12.93 25.53 -15.72
C GLY A 246 -12.21 25.24 -17.04
N TYR A 247 -11.19 24.38 -17.01
CA TYR A 247 -10.41 24.02 -18.18
C TYR A 247 -11.02 22.82 -18.91
N GLN A 248 -11.25 22.98 -20.21
CA GLN A 248 -11.70 21.91 -21.08
C GLN A 248 -10.53 21.41 -21.92
N SER A 249 -10.13 20.15 -21.69
CA SER A 249 -9.11 19.49 -22.48
C SER A 249 -9.72 18.73 -23.65
N LYS A 250 -8.90 18.47 -24.68
CA LYS A 250 -9.20 17.43 -25.68
C LYS A 250 -8.67 16.05 -25.25
N ALA A 251 -7.83 16.01 -24.21
CA ALA A 251 -7.39 14.76 -23.61
C ALA A 251 -8.56 14.06 -22.92
N ARG A 252 -8.51 12.73 -22.87
CA ARG A 252 -9.49 11.91 -22.15
C ARG A 252 -9.42 12.21 -20.66
N LEU A 253 -8.20 12.30 -20.14
CA LEU A 253 -7.93 12.68 -18.75
C LEU A 253 -6.99 13.88 -18.68
N THR A 254 -7.22 14.74 -17.68
CA THR A 254 -6.27 15.77 -17.27
C THR A 254 -5.85 15.52 -15.83
N VAL A 255 -4.54 15.36 -15.61
CA VAL A 255 -3.92 15.26 -14.28
C VAL A 255 -3.40 16.63 -13.89
N TRP A 256 -4.03 17.23 -12.90
CA TRP A 256 -3.68 18.51 -12.31
C TRP A 256 -2.78 18.30 -11.09
N LYS A 257 -1.66 19.03 -11.03
CA LYS A 257 -0.77 19.08 -9.87
C LYS A 257 -0.79 20.47 -9.24
N GLY A 258 -1.39 20.58 -8.07
CA GLY A 258 -1.30 21.74 -7.19
C GLY A 258 0.07 21.83 -6.55
N MET A 259 0.72 22.99 -6.65
CA MET A 259 2.09 23.19 -6.20
C MET A 259 2.36 24.61 -5.70
N ALA A 260 3.50 24.80 -5.05
CA ALA A 260 4.11 26.09 -4.77
C ALA A 260 5.62 25.99 -5.08
N THR A 261 6.28 27.06 -5.50
CA THR A 261 7.70 27.01 -5.91
C THR A 261 8.64 26.72 -4.74
N TRP A 262 8.27 27.15 -3.52
CA TRP A 262 9.03 26.89 -2.29
C TRP A 262 8.85 25.47 -1.75
N CYS A 263 7.92 24.68 -2.27
CA CYS A 263 7.54 23.37 -1.75
C CYS A 263 8.53 22.26 -2.15
N PRO A 264 9.35 21.72 -1.22
CA PRO A 264 10.34 20.70 -1.55
C PRO A 264 9.70 19.35 -1.92
N ALA A 265 8.54 19.04 -1.32
CA ALA A 265 7.76 17.85 -1.69
C ALA A 265 7.33 17.93 -3.17
N CYS A 266 6.90 19.09 -3.63
CA CYS A 266 6.45 19.31 -5.00
C CYS A 266 7.58 19.04 -6.01
N ALA A 267 8.82 19.43 -5.67
CA ALA A 267 10.00 19.09 -6.44
C ALA A 267 10.32 17.59 -6.40
N ARG A 268 10.24 16.95 -5.22
CA ARG A 268 10.49 15.49 -5.06
C ARG A 268 9.54 14.61 -5.87
N TYR A 269 8.31 15.05 -6.11
CA TYR A 269 7.36 14.31 -6.95
C TYR A 269 7.64 14.41 -8.45
N ARG A 270 8.61 15.21 -8.90
CA ARG A 270 8.89 15.37 -10.35
C ARG A 270 9.16 14.03 -11.07
N PRO A 271 10.07 13.14 -10.61
CA PRO A 271 10.32 11.86 -11.28
C PRO A 271 9.06 10.98 -11.34
N TYR A 272 8.21 11.07 -10.32
CA TYR A 272 6.95 10.33 -10.31
C TYR A 272 5.98 10.81 -11.40
N PHE A 273 5.84 12.12 -11.61
CA PHE A 273 5.03 12.64 -12.72
C PHE A 273 5.66 12.37 -14.09
N GLU A 274 7.00 12.31 -14.20
CA GLU A 274 7.69 11.83 -15.41
C GLU A 274 7.32 10.37 -15.68
N HIS A 275 7.33 9.52 -14.65
CA HIS A 275 6.90 8.12 -14.74
C HIS A 275 5.43 8.00 -15.17
N LEU A 276 4.51 8.73 -14.53
CA LEU A 276 3.09 8.72 -14.92
C LEU A 276 2.91 9.12 -16.38
N LYS A 277 3.62 10.16 -16.84
CA LYS A 277 3.57 10.63 -18.22
C LYS A 277 4.11 9.58 -19.19
N ALA A 278 5.21 8.91 -18.86
CA ALA A 278 5.75 7.82 -19.67
C ALA A 278 4.77 6.63 -19.74
N MET A 279 4.19 6.22 -18.61
CA MET A 279 3.27 5.08 -18.53
C MET A 279 1.90 5.34 -19.17
N THR A 280 1.56 6.60 -19.43
CA THR A 280 0.29 7.02 -20.05
C THR A 280 0.48 7.64 -21.43
N GLN A 281 1.70 7.57 -21.99
CA GLN A 281 2.01 8.11 -23.30
C GLN A 281 1.12 7.46 -24.37
N GLY A 282 0.45 8.30 -25.17
CA GLY A 282 -0.47 7.86 -26.23
C GLY A 282 -1.85 7.42 -25.74
N LEU A 283 -2.11 7.39 -24.42
CA LEU A 283 -3.42 7.00 -23.87
C LEU A 283 -4.42 8.17 -23.77
N GLY A 284 -4.00 9.37 -24.18
CA GLY A 284 -4.83 10.58 -24.09
C GLY A 284 -4.88 11.18 -22.69
N VAL A 285 -3.76 11.16 -21.96
CA VAL A 285 -3.62 11.81 -20.64
C VAL A 285 -2.77 13.08 -20.79
N GLU A 286 -3.31 14.20 -20.32
CA GLU A 286 -2.63 15.49 -20.22
C GLU A 286 -2.18 15.75 -18.77
N PHE A 287 -1.03 16.41 -18.59
CA PHE A 287 -0.53 16.81 -17.29
C PHE A 287 -0.39 18.33 -17.20
N ARG A 288 -1.06 18.95 -16.22
CA ARG A 288 -1.03 20.39 -15.96
C ARG A 288 -0.65 20.66 -14.51
N GLY A 289 0.10 21.72 -14.26
CA GLY A 289 0.40 22.22 -12.92
C GLY A 289 -0.40 23.49 -12.64
N PHE A 290 -0.81 23.73 -11.40
CA PHE A 290 -1.41 25.00 -11.00
C PHE A 290 -0.79 25.49 -9.68
N PRO A 291 -0.47 26.79 -9.57
CA PRO A 291 0.01 27.37 -8.32
C PRO A 291 -1.13 27.44 -7.31
N LEU A 292 -0.89 26.99 -6.08
CA LEU A 292 -1.82 27.16 -4.95
C LEU A 292 -1.48 28.39 -4.12
N ASP A 293 -0.21 28.76 -4.03
CA ASP A 293 0.22 29.96 -3.30
C ASP A 293 -0.18 31.23 -4.07
N GLU A 294 -1.03 32.05 -3.45
CA GLU A 294 -1.53 33.31 -4.01
C GLU A 294 -0.48 34.43 -4.00
N THR A 295 0.58 34.30 -3.21
CA THR A 295 1.66 35.28 -3.11
C THR A 295 2.66 35.16 -4.26
N GLU A 296 2.62 34.06 -5.02
CA GLU A 296 3.57 33.81 -6.12
C GLU A 296 3.19 34.57 -7.39
N GLY A 297 4.04 35.52 -7.77
CA GLY A 297 3.92 36.26 -9.02
C GLY A 297 4.21 35.42 -10.27
N ARG A 298 3.67 35.85 -11.42
CA ARG A 298 3.90 35.24 -12.74
C ARG A 298 5.38 35.01 -13.04
N GLU A 299 6.22 36.01 -12.79
CA GLU A 299 7.66 35.93 -13.10
C GLU A 299 8.36 34.80 -12.35
N ALA A 300 8.05 34.63 -11.06
CA ALA A 300 8.59 33.54 -10.25
C ALA A 300 8.16 32.16 -10.77
N LEU A 301 6.88 32.03 -11.17
CA LEU A 301 6.34 30.78 -11.72
C LEU A 301 6.96 30.42 -13.07
N VAL A 302 7.14 31.40 -13.95
CA VAL A 302 7.82 31.21 -15.25
C VAL A 302 9.28 30.82 -15.04
N ALA A 303 9.99 31.50 -14.13
CA ALA A 303 11.37 31.16 -13.79
C ALA A 303 11.45 29.72 -13.25
N TYR A 304 10.54 29.33 -12.36
CA TYR A 304 10.47 27.97 -11.83
C TYR A 304 10.24 26.92 -12.94
N GLN A 305 9.28 27.15 -13.83
CA GLN A 305 9.01 26.24 -14.95
C GLN A 305 10.25 26.04 -15.83
N ASN A 306 10.93 27.14 -16.18
CA ASN A 306 12.12 27.10 -17.03
C ASN A 306 13.31 26.40 -16.35
N ASN A 307 13.48 26.58 -15.05
CA ASN A 307 14.61 26.04 -14.30
C ASN A 307 14.45 24.55 -13.96
N HIS A 308 13.22 24.04 -13.88
CA HIS A 308 12.95 22.71 -13.33
C HIS A 308 12.50 21.65 -14.35
N ASN A 309 12.40 21.98 -15.65
CA ASN A 309 11.97 21.08 -16.72
C ASN A 309 10.78 20.19 -16.32
N LEU A 310 9.66 20.84 -16.02
CA LEU A 310 8.51 20.17 -15.43
C LEU A 310 7.85 19.20 -16.44
N PRO A 311 7.41 18.01 -16.01
CA PRO A 311 6.71 17.06 -16.90
C PRO A 311 5.29 17.52 -17.27
N TYR A 312 4.85 18.67 -16.79
CA TYR A 312 3.50 19.23 -16.94
C TYR A 312 3.57 20.72 -17.29
N ASP A 313 2.50 21.24 -17.90
CA ASP A 313 2.33 22.66 -18.22
C ASP A 313 1.87 23.45 -16.98
N LEU A 314 2.72 24.30 -16.39
CA LEU A 314 2.36 25.10 -15.21
C LEU A 314 1.53 26.31 -15.64
N GLN A 315 0.35 26.48 -15.03
CA GLN A 315 -0.54 27.60 -15.30
C GLN A 315 -0.02 28.89 -14.63
N THR A 316 1.01 29.51 -15.23
CA THR A 316 1.70 30.68 -14.67
C THR A 316 0.84 31.96 -14.64
N ASP A 317 -0.29 31.95 -15.36
CA ASP A 317 -1.17 33.10 -15.58
C ASP A 317 -2.45 32.99 -14.73
N LEU A 318 -2.53 31.96 -13.88
CA LEU A 318 -3.72 31.68 -13.09
C LEU A 318 -3.97 32.83 -12.11
N SER A 319 -5.20 33.38 -12.15
CA SER A 319 -5.59 34.52 -11.32
C SER A 319 -5.61 34.15 -9.84
N MET A 320 -5.33 35.11 -8.94
CA MET A 320 -5.41 34.88 -7.48
C MET A 320 -6.80 34.35 -7.07
N LEU A 321 -7.86 34.85 -7.71
CA LEU A 321 -9.23 34.39 -7.45
C LEU A 321 -9.41 32.90 -7.79
N ASP A 322 -8.88 32.44 -8.92
CA ASP A 322 -9.02 31.04 -9.32
C ASP A 322 -8.12 30.11 -8.51
N ARG A 323 -6.93 30.58 -8.09
CA ARG A 323 -6.10 29.88 -7.10
C ARG A 323 -6.87 29.67 -5.80
N LYS A 324 -7.48 30.74 -5.26
CA LYS A 324 -8.26 30.67 -4.02
C LYS A 324 -9.48 29.76 -4.14
N LYS A 325 -10.19 29.80 -5.27
CA LYS A 325 -11.30 28.89 -5.54
C LYS A 325 -10.84 27.43 -5.55
N ALA A 326 -9.71 27.13 -6.21
CA ALA A 326 -9.16 25.78 -6.23
C ALA A 326 -8.73 25.33 -4.82
N GLU A 327 -8.08 26.20 -4.07
CA GLU A 327 -7.66 25.93 -2.69
C GLU A 327 -8.85 25.58 -1.79
N VAL A 328 -9.83 26.48 -1.66
CA VAL A 328 -11.03 26.27 -0.81
C VAL A 328 -11.83 25.04 -1.26
N PHE A 329 -11.91 24.81 -2.56
CA PHE A 329 -12.54 23.60 -3.10
C PHE A 329 -11.83 22.34 -2.63
N LEU A 330 -10.50 22.29 -2.75
CA LEU A 330 -9.69 21.13 -2.39
C LEU A 330 -9.66 20.90 -0.87
N GLU A 331 -9.59 21.95 -0.05
CA GLU A 331 -9.66 21.83 1.41
C GLU A 331 -10.96 21.14 1.83
N ARG A 332 -12.08 21.60 1.26
CA ARG A 332 -13.40 21.00 1.51
C ARG A 332 -13.51 19.58 0.96
N TRP A 333 -12.92 19.32 -0.20
CA TRP A 333 -12.99 18.02 -0.86
C TRP A 333 -12.17 16.95 -0.12
N ILE A 334 -10.92 17.29 0.20
CA ILE A 334 -9.97 16.40 0.88
C ILE A 334 -10.33 16.29 2.37
N GLY A 335 -10.99 17.30 2.94
CA GLY A 335 -11.34 17.35 4.35
C GLY A 335 -10.15 17.67 5.26
N ALA A 336 -9.14 18.38 4.73
CA ALA A 336 -7.96 18.79 5.47
C ALA A 336 -8.07 20.27 5.88
N ALA A 337 -7.60 20.60 7.09
CA ALA A 337 -7.56 21.98 7.58
C ALA A 337 -6.53 22.84 6.84
N GLU A 338 -5.48 22.22 6.32
CA GLU A 338 -4.48 22.82 5.44
C GLU A 338 -4.23 21.85 4.28
N LEU A 339 -4.05 22.37 3.05
CA LEU A 339 -3.82 21.50 1.90
C LEU A 339 -2.43 20.86 1.93
N PRO A 340 -2.34 19.54 1.74
CA PRO A 340 -1.06 18.88 1.56
C PRO A 340 -0.47 19.23 0.20
N TYR A 341 0.85 19.44 0.16
CA TYR A 341 1.56 19.72 -1.07
C TYR A 341 2.46 18.54 -1.50
N PRO A 342 2.51 18.16 -2.79
CA PRO A 342 1.54 18.56 -3.82
C PRO A 342 0.16 17.95 -3.52
N THR A 343 -0.90 18.61 -3.98
CA THR A 343 -2.24 18.00 -4.10
C THR A 343 -2.48 17.75 -5.58
N SER A 344 -3.18 16.68 -5.93
CA SER A 344 -3.51 16.40 -7.34
C SER A 344 -4.99 16.19 -7.56
N VAL A 345 -5.45 16.48 -8.77
CA VAL A 345 -6.82 16.27 -9.24
C VAL A 345 -6.77 15.57 -10.58
N VAL A 346 -7.57 14.54 -10.80
CA VAL A 346 -7.79 13.94 -12.11
C VAL A 346 -9.18 14.34 -12.57
N THR A 347 -9.29 14.92 -13.76
CA THR A 347 -10.57 15.26 -14.39
C THR A 347 -10.74 14.54 -15.73
N ASN A 348 -11.98 14.28 -16.12
CA ASN A 348 -12.30 13.85 -17.47
C ASN A 348 -12.30 15.01 -18.48
N GLN A 349 -12.69 14.72 -19.72
CA GLN A 349 -12.74 15.68 -20.81
C GLN A 349 -13.70 16.86 -20.53
N GLN A 350 -14.76 16.63 -19.76
CA GLN A 350 -15.76 17.63 -19.36
C GLN A 350 -15.30 18.47 -18.16
N GLY A 351 -14.14 18.15 -17.57
CA GLY A 351 -13.63 18.79 -16.36
C GLY A 351 -14.24 18.26 -15.07
N GLU A 352 -15.03 17.18 -15.14
CA GLU A 352 -15.58 16.49 -13.98
C GLU A 352 -14.48 15.73 -13.26
N ILE A 353 -14.48 15.82 -11.94
CA ILE A 353 -13.43 15.25 -11.10
C ILE A 353 -13.63 13.75 -11.00
N LEU A 354 -12.63 12.98 -11.40
CA LEU A 354 -12.58 11.53 -11.23
C LEU A 354 -11.80 11.12 -9.97
N TRP A 355 -10.92 12.00 -9.49
CA TRP A 355 -10.12 11.80 -8.27
C TRP A 355 -9.53 13.13 -7.79
N ALA A 356 -9.38 13.31 -6.48
CA ALA A 356 -8.58 14.39 -5.91
C ALA A 356 -8.02 13.94 -4.56
N GLY A 357 -6.73 14.23 -4.32
CA GLY A 357 -6.07 13.77 -3.11
C GLY A 357 -4.67 14.36 -2.90
N ALA A 358 -4.11 14.07 -1.73
CA ALA A 358 -2.74 14.39 -1.41
C ALA A 358 -1.77 13.60 -2.29
N GLY A 359 -0.69 14.23 -2.75
CA GLY A 359 0.32 13.60 -3.60
C GLY A 359 -0.09 13.57 -5.06
N ALA A 360 0.10 12.43 -5.71
CA ALA A 360 -0.13 12.20 -7.14
C ALA A 360 -0.92 10.89 -7.33
N PRO A 361 -1.75 10.78 -8.38
CA PRO A 361 -2.47 9.55 -8.67
C PRO A 361 -1.49 8.44 -9.11
N THR A 362 -1.88 7.20 -8.94
CA THR A 362 -1.14 6.02 -9.41
C THR A 362 -1.40 5.73 -10.89
N VAL A 363 -0.50 4.95 -11.51
CA VAL A 363 -0.69 4.45 -12.88
C VAL A 363 -1.98 3.61 -12.98
N SER A 364 -2.26 2.78 -11.96
CA SER A 364 -3.46 1.95 -11.90
C SER A 364 -4.73 2.79 -11.83
N GLU A 365 -4.76 3.85 -11.01
CA GLU A 365 -5.88 4.79 -10.97
C GLU A 365 -6.12 5.44 -12.34
N LEU A 366 -5.07 5.96 -12.99
CA LEU A 366 -5.21 6.57 -14.32
C LEU A 366 -5.72 5.57 -15.37
N ARG A 367 -5.23 4.32 -15.35
CA ARG A 367 -5.73 3.25 -16.25
C ARG A 367 -7.19 2.90 -15.98
N ARG A 368 -7.59 2.83 -14.71
CA ARG A 368 -8.99 2.59 -14.32
C ARG A 368 -9.90 3.69 -14.85
N PHE A 369 -9.51 4.95 -14.68
CA PHE A 369 -10.28 6.10 -15.20
C PHE A 369 -10.35 6.13 -16.74
N LEU A 370 -9.28 5.71 -17.42
CA LEU A 370 -9.27 5.54 -18.87
C LEU A 370 -10.12 4.36 -19.38
N ALA A 371 -10.53 3.43 -18.52
CA ALA A 371 -11.38 2.30 -18.90
C ALA A 371 -12.88 2.63 -18.75
N THR A 372 -13.22 3.63 -17.92
CA THR A 372 -14.61 4.04 -17.64
C THR A 372 -15.16 5.13 -18.56
N GLU A 373 -14.30 5.75 -19.36
CA GLU A 373 -14.63 6.74 -20.41
C GLU A 373 -14.49 6.12 -21.80
#